data_AF-A0A7S3ZV29-F1
#
_entry.id   AF-A0A7S3ZV29-F1
#
_cell.length_a   1.000
_cell.length_b   1.000
_cell.length_c   1.000
_cell.angle_alpha   90.00
_cell.angle_beta   90.00
_cell.angle_gamma   90.00
#
_symmetry.space_group_name_H-M   'P 1'
#
loop_
_entity.id
_entity.type
_entity.pdbx_description
1 polymer ?
#
loop_
_entity_poly.entity_id
_entity_poly.type
_entity_poly.pdbx_seq_one_letter_code
_entity_poly.pdbx_strand_id
1 'polypeptide(L)'
;GAGPCAATARDQLLGPLRRAAGRGLTAGVHVRRGDACERFGDEGDPTLRACYPAGAYAAALRRMRRTYGVQRVAVATDSPTVVGELRRLLPGFAVEALAFDRHRLGGAENATLGRRAPAAFIENRADLDARHALVTFLADLELLAAADVFVGTAGTTIGRAGLVAMIGRLGRVPPFEFVDGAPSSSASSVV
;
A
#
# COMPACT_ATOMS: atom_id res chain seq x y z
N GLY A 1 -3.32 -5.22 -24.34
CA GLY A 1 -4.57 -4.77 -23.70
C GLY A 1 -5.10 -5.90 -22.83
N ALA A 2 -5.53 -5.60 -21.60
CA ALA A 2 -6.19 -6.61 -20.77
C ALA A 2 -7.47 -7.09 -21.46
N GLY A 3 -7.72 -8.39 -21.52
CA GLY A 3 -8.94 -8.94 -22.13
C GLY A 3 -10.22 -8.43 -21.44
N PRO A 4 -11.38 -8.48 -22.10
CA PRO A 4 -12.63 -7.88 -21.61
C PRO A 4 -13.01 -8.33 -20.20
N CYS A 5 -12.71 -9.58 -19.82
CA CYS A 5 -13.03 -10.10 -18.50
C CYS A 5 -12.16 -9.52 -17.36
N ALA A 6 -10.93 -9.12 -17.62
CA ALA A 6 -10.05 -8.53 -16.60
C ALA A 6 -10.45 -7.06 -16.33
N ALA A 7 -10.85 -6.33 -17.39
CA ALA A 7 -11.38 -4.98 -17.26
C ALA A 7 -12.67 -4.96 -16.41
N THR A 8 -13.62 -5.87 -16.66
CA THR A 8 -14.86 -5.95 -15.90
C THR A 8 -14.62 -6.24 -14.41
N ALA A 9 -13.77 -7.21 -14.07
CA ALA A 9 -13.48 -7.55 -12.68
C ALA A 9 -12.79 -6.39 -11.93
N ARG A 10 -11.85 -5.70 -12.59
CA ARG A 10 -11.21 -4.49 -12.06
C ARG A 10 -12.23 -3.38 -11.82
N ASP A 11 -13.11 -3.10 -12.78
CA ASP A 11 -14.10 -2.03 -12.66
C ASP A 11 -15.11 -2.31 -11.53
N GLN A 12 -15.42 -3.58 -11.28
CA GLN A 12 -16.21 -4.00 -10.12
C GLN A 12 -15.51 -3.68 -8.78
N LEU A 13 -14.19 -3.88 -8.69
CA LEU A 13 -13.42 -3.56 -7.48
C LEU A 13 -13.37 -2.03 -7.23
N LEU A 14 -13.20 -1.24 -8.28
CA LEU A 14 -13.05 0.22 -8.18
C LEU A 14 -14.37 0.98 -8.08
N GLY A 15 -15.45 0.41 -8.61
CA GLY A 15 -16.77 1.05 -8.67
C GLY A 15 -17.24 1.65 -7.34
N PRO A 16 -17.19 0.92 -6.22
CA PRO A 16 -17.56 1.46 -4.91
C PRO A 16 -16.71 2.66 -4.48
N LEU A 17 -15.39 2.61 -4.69
CA LEU A 17 -14.47 3.70 -4.29
C LEU A 17 -14.66 4.95 -5.16
N ARG A 18 -14.87 4.76 -6.47
CA ARG A 18 -15.19 5.87 -7.38
C ARG A 18 -16.50 6.57 -7.00
N ARG A 19 -17.51 5.82 -6.54
CA ARG A 19 -18.78 6.39 -6.06
C ARG A 19 -18.64 7.06 -4.69
N ALA A 20 -17.76 6.53 -3.84
CA ALA A 20 -17.47 7.09 -2.53
C ALA A 20 -16.52 8.30 -2.58
N ALA A 21 -15.95 8.63 -3.75
CA ALA A 21 -15.07 9.77 -3.96
C ALA A 21 -15.84 11.08 -3.69
N GLY A 22 -15.72 11.54 -2.46
CA GLY A 22 -16.22 12.82 -1.98
C GLY A 22 -15.17 13.92 -2.14
N ARG A 23 -15.52 15.12 -1.66
CA ARG A 23 -14.59 16.26 -1.65
C ARG A 23 -13.47 16.02 -0.63
N GLY A 24 -12.24 16.39 -0.99
CA GLY A 24 -11.08 16.36 -0.09
C GLY A 24 -9.87 15.63 -0.68
N LEU A 25 -8.66 15.99 -0.24
CA LEU A 25 -7.41 15.39 -0.71
C LEU A 25 -7.25 13.97 -0.17
N THR A 26 -6.83 13.07 -1.06
CA THR A 26 -6.66 11.64 -0.79
C THR A 26 -5.17 11.26 -0.80
N ALA A 27 -4.72 10.58 0.25
CA ALA A 27 -3.43 9.90 0.26
C ALA A 27 -3.57 8.47 -0.23
N GLY A 28 -2.80 8.11 -1.25
CA GLY A 28 -2.59 6.74 -1.69
C GLY A 28 -1.50 6.12 -0.83
N VAL A 29 -1.79 5.00 -0.18
CA VAL A 29 -0.88 4.33 0.74
C VAL A 29 -0.65 2.91 0.28
N HIS A 30 0.60 2.55 0.04
CA HIS A 30 0.97 1.18 -0.25
C HIS A 30 1.73 0.55 0.92
N VAL A 31 1.18 -0.53 1.48
CA VAL A 31 1.80 -1.29 2.56
C VAL A 31 2.03 -2.72 2.09
N ARG A 32 3.30 -3.08 1.85
CA ARG A 32 3.69 -4.48 1.63
C ARG A 32 4.02 -5.12 2.98
N ARG A 33 3.28 -6.16 3.35
CA ARG A 33 3.57 -6.95 4.54
C ARG A 33 3.39 -8.42 4.23
N GLY A 34 2.15 -8.92 4.25
CA GLY A 34 1.73 -10.27 3.87
C GLY A 34 2.84 -11.34 3.92
N ASP A 35 3.18 -11.83 2.73
CA ASP A 35 4.17 -12.86 2.46
C ASP A 35 5.63 -12.37 2.55
N ALA A 36 5.83 -11.08 2.34
CA ALA A 36 7.14 -10.45 2.18
C ALA A 36 7.85 -10.15 3.51
N CYS A 37 7.22 -10.46 4.65
CA CYS A 37 7.63 -9.92 5.94
C CYS A 37 8.60 -10.79 6.72
N GLU A 38 9.90 -10.61 6.49
CA GLU A 38 10.94 -11.40 7.17
C GLU A 38 11.42 -10.73 8.47
N ARG A 39 11.35 -9.40 8.57
CA ARG A 39 11.65 -8.63 9.80
C ARG A 39 10.86 -7.31 9.87
N PHE A 40 10.77 -6.70 11.06
CA PHE A 40 10.16 -5.38 11.24
C PHE A 40 11.21 -4.29 11.50
N GLY A 41 11.07 -3.16 10.80
CA GLY A 41 11.91 -1.97 10.99
C GLY A 41 13.39 -2.28 10.76
N ASP A 42 14.24 -1.89 11.70
CA ASP A 42 15.69 -2.14 11.70
C ASP A 42 16.08 -3.31 12.61
N GLU A 43 15.09 -4.01 13.20
CA GLU A 43 15.34 -5.11 14.12
C GLU A 43 15.64 -6.41 13.37
N GLY A 44 16.60 -7.20 13.87
CA GLY A 44 16.95 -8.52 13.32
C GLY A 44 18.05 -8.50 12.26
N ASP A 45 18.14 -9.57 11.48
CA ASP A 45 19.16 -9.75 10.45
C ASP A 45 18.93 -8.76 9.28
N PRO A 46 19.87 -7.83 9.00
CA PRO A 46 19.69 -6.82 7.95
C PRO A 46 19.59 -7.40 6.54
N THR A 47 19.99 -8.66 6.34
CA THR A 47 19.83 -9.37 5.06
C THR A 47 18.40 -9.85 4.81
N LEU A 48 17.53 -9.83 5.83
CA LEU A 48 16.12 -10.15 5.71
C LEU A 48 15.32 -8.94 5.20
N ARG A 49 14.25 -9.22 4.46
CA ARG A 49 13.35 -8.20 3.92
C ARG A 49 12.59 -7.48 5.04
N ALA A 50 12.79 -6.17 5.12
CA ALA A 50 12.13 -5.31 6.10
C ALA A 50 10.68 -5.00 5.73
N CYS A 51 9.80 -5.17 6.69
CA CYS A 51 8.48 -4.55 6.78
C CYS A 51 8.50 -3.38 7.73
N TYR A 52 7.47 -2.53 7.61
CA TYR A 52 7.25 -1.45 8.54
C TYR A 52 5.88 -1.62 9.23
N PRO A 53 5.79 -1.33 10.54
CA PRO A 53 4.53 -1.39 11.26
C PRO A 53 3.57 -0.34 10.70
N ALA A 54 2.25 -0.59 10.79
CA ALA A 54 1.24 0.37 10.31
C ALA A 54 1.36 1.74 11.00
N GLY A 55 1.92 1.78 12.22
CA GLY A 55 2.24 3.01 12.93
C GLY A 55 3.17 3.97 12.16
N ALA A 56 4.14 3.45 11.40
CA ALA A 56 5.04 4.26 10.58
C ALA A 56 4.27 4.98 9.47
N TYR A 57 3.43 4.25 8.73
CA TYR A 57 2.56 4.81 7.70
C TYR A 57 1.54 5.80 8.30
N ALA A 58 0.96 5.48 9.46
CA ALA A 58 0.05 6.39 10.17
C ALA A 58 0.75 7.70 10.59
N ALA A 59 2.02 7.66 10.99
CA ALA A 59 2.80 8.85 11.29
C ALA A 59 3.01 9.72 10.04
N ALA A 60 3.36 9.12 8.91
CA ALA A 60 3.50 9.80 7.63
C ALA A 60 2.17 10.43 7.16
N LEU A 61 1.07 9.69 7.26
CA LEU A 61 -0.26 10.20 6.90
C LEU A 61 -0.71 11.38 7.76
N ARG A 62 -0.38 11.37 9.07
CA ARG A 62 -0.61 12.51 9.95
C ARG A 62 0.23 13.73 9.57
N ARG A 63 1.48 13.55 9.12
CA ARG A 63 2.29 14.63 8.53
C ARG A 63 1.62 15.18 7.28
N MET A 64 1.22 14.30 6.34
CA MET A 64 0.53 14.69 5.10
C MET A 64 -0.76 15.48 5.38
N ARG A 65 -1.54 15.10 6.39
CA ARG A 65 -2.71 15.87 6.81
C ARG A 65 -2.37 17.24 7.36
N ARG A 66 -1.37 17.36 8.22
CA ARG A 66 -0.97 18.67 8.78
C ARG A 66 -0.43 19.61 7.70
N THR A 67 0.36 19.09 6.76
CA THR A 67 1.02 19.91 5.73
C THR A 67 0.09 20.25 4.56
N TYR A 68 -0.70 19.27 4.10
CA TYR A 68 -1.47 19.39 2.85
C TYR A 68 -2.98 19.28 3.04
N GLY A 69 -3.48 18.99 4.24
CA GLY A 69 -4.92 18.87 4.48
C GLY A 69 -5.54 17.57 3.96
N VAL A 70 -4.77 16.48 3.84
CA VAL A 70 -5.30 15.14 3.52
C VAL A 70 -6.40 14.72 4.49
N GLN A 71 -7.51 14.22 3.94
CA GLN A 71 -8.69 13.78 4.71
C GLN A 71 -8.99 12.30 4.51
N ARG A 72 -8.60 11.74 3.36
CA ARG A 72 -8.91 10.37 2.94
C ARG A 72 -7.64 9.56 2.75
N VAL A 73 -7.72 8.26 2.97
CA VAL A 73 -6.62 7.32 2.79
C VAL A 73 -7.11 6.14 1.96
N ALA A 74 -6.54 5.98 0.77
CA ALA A 74 -6.75 4.84 -0.10
C ALA A 74 -5.62 3.83 0.12
N VAL A 75 -5.93 2.66 0.66
CA VAL A 75 -4.95 1.64 1.08
C VAL A 75 -4.87 0.52 0.05
N ALA A 76 -3.68 0.35 -0.53
CA ALA A 76 -3.25 -0.83 -1.28
C ALA A 76 -2.37 -1.69 -0.38
N THR A 77 -2.75 -2.95 -0.14
CA THR A 77 -2.00 -3.87 0.73
C THR A 77 -2.37 -5.31 0.46
N ASP A 78 -1.38 -6.18 0.59
CA ASP A 78 -1.49 -7.65 0.58
C ASP A 78 -1.87 -8.23 1.96
N SER A 79 -1.83 -7.42 3.02
CA SER A 79 -2.11 -7.86 4.38
C SER A 79 -3.59 -7.70 4.75
N PRO A 80 -4.23 -8.75 5.31
CA PRO A 80 -5.62 -8.67 5.77
C PRO A 80 -5.81 -7.79 7.01
N THR A 81 -4.75 -7.51 7.78
CA THR A 81 -4.84 -6.79 9.07
C THR A 81 -4.58 -5.29 8.93
N VAL A 82 -3.74 -4.88 7.98
CA VAL A 82 -3.23 -3.50 7.84
C VAL A 82 -4.36 -2.47 7.71
N VAL A 83 -5.43 -2.76 6.97
CA VAL A 83 -6.55 -1.82 6.81
C VAL A 83 -7.23 -1.55 8.16
N GLY A 84 -7.39 -2.59 8.98
CA GLY A 84 -7.94 -2.47 10.33
C GLY A 84 -7.01 -1.72 11.28
N GLU A 85 -5.71 -1.97 11.20
CA GLU A 85 -4.69 -1.23 11.97
C GLU A 85 -4.72 0.27 11.64
N LEU A 86 -4.71 0.63 10.35
CA LEU A 86 -4.72 2.02 9.91
C LEU A 86 -6.00 2.75 10.33
N ARG A 87 -7.17 2.08 10.23
CA ARG A 87 -8.44 2.64 10.74
C ARG A 87 -8.38 3.01 12.21
N ARG A 88 -7.77 2.16 13.05
CA ARG A 88 -7.59 2.43 14.48
C ARG A 88 -6.59 3.57 14.74
N LEU A 89 -5.50 3.60 13.98
CA LEU A 89 -4.40 4.56 14.18
C LEU A 89 -4.67 5.96 13.61
N LEU A 90 -5.68 6.11 12.74
CA LEU A 90 -6.00 7.34 12.02
C LEU A 90 -7.43 7.83 12.33
N PRO A 91 -7.77 8.12 13.60
CA PRO A 91 -9.06 8.69 13.92
C PRO A 91 -9.26 10.00 13.14
N GLY A 92 -10.44 10.13 12.53
CA GLY A 92 -10.80 11.30 11.72
C GLY A 92 -10.25 11.31 10.28
N PHE A 93 -9.68 10.21 9.80
CA PHE A 93 -9.49 9.98 8.36
C PHE A 93 -10.57 9.03 7.83
N ALA A 94 -10.97 9.21 6.57
CA ALA A 94 -11.74 8.20 5.84
C ALA A 94 -10.78 7.17 5.23
N VAL A 95 -10.63 6.00 5.86
CA VAL A 95 -9.71 4.94 5.42
C VAL A 95 -10.45 3.88 4.61
N GLU A 96 -10.11 3.79 3.34
CA GLU A 96 -10.75 2.96 2.32
C GLU A 96 -9.73 2.02 1.68
N ALA A 97 -10.19 0.85 1.24
CA ALA A 97 -9.39 -0.14 0.56
C ALA A 97 -10.30 -0.95 -0.39
N LEU A 98 -9.73 -1.59 -1.40
CA LEU A 98 -10.51 -2.48 -2.27
C LEU A 98 -11.07 -3.67 -1.48
N ALA A 99 -12.30 -4.06 -1.79
CA ALA A 99 -12.98 -5.18 -1.17
C ALA A 99 -12.67 -6.47 -1.92
N PHE A 100 -11.63 -7.19 -1.49
CA PHE A 100 -11.31 -8.53 -1.94
C PHE A 100 -10.65 -9.33 -0.81
N ASP A 101 -10.60 -10.65 -0.96
CA ASP A 101 -9.97 -11.55 0.00
C ASP A 101 -8.44 -11.49 -0.09
N ARG A 102 -7.82 -10.80 0.85
CA ARG A 102 -6.35 -10.60 0.91
C ARG A 102 -5.59 -11.85 1.31
N HIS A 103 -6.22 -12.80 2.03
CA HIS A 103 -5.56 -14.04 2.43
C HIS A 103 -5.15 -14.88 1.22
N ARG A 104 -5.93 -14.80 0.13
CA ARG A 104 -5.62 -15.50 -1.13
C ARG A 104 -4.38 -14.96 -1.84
N LEU A 105 -3.96 -13.73 -1.55
CA LEU A 105 -2.78 -13.09 -2.14
C LEU A 105 -1.56 -13.15 -1.20
N GLY A 106 -1.67 -12.49 -0.05
CA GLY A 106 -0.56 -12.31 0.88
C GLY A 106 -0.32 -13.50 1.81
N GLY A 107 -1.18 -14.52 1.78
CA GLY A 107 -1.09 -15.67 2.67
C GLY A 107 -1.39 -15.30 4.13
N ALA A 108 -0.82 -16.08 5.05
CA ALA A 108 -0.93 -15.80 6.49
C ALA A 108 -0.02 -14.63 6.88
N GLU A 109 -0.54 -13.74 7.72
CA GLU A 109 0.22 -12.61 8.27
C GLU A 109 1.48 -13.13 8.98
N ASN A 110 2.64 -12.52 8.69
CA ASN A 110 3.92 -12.85 9.32
C ASN A 110 4.40 -14.30 9.11
N ALA A 111 3.94 -14.99 8.07
CA ALA A 111 4.35 -16.38 7.78
C ALA A 111 5.87 -16.57 7.59
N THR A 112 6.57 -15.49 7.26
CA THR A 112 8.01 -15.44 6.97
C THR A 112 8.82 -14.73 8.07
N LEU A 113 8.18 -14.26 9.15
CA LEU A 113 8.86 -13.49 10.18
C LEU A 113 9.98 -14.30 10.86
N GLY A 114 11.18 -13.73 10.92
CA GLY A 114 12.36 -14.32 11.53
C GLY A 114 13.06 -15.39 10.68
N ARG A 115 12.63 -15.62 9.43
CA ARG A 115 13.27 -16.60 8.55
C ARG A 115 13.19 -16.21 7.09
N ARG A 116 14.21 -16.59 6.31
CA ARG A 116 14.13 -16.46 4.85
C ARG A 116 13.24 -17.56 4.28
N ALA A 117 12.17 -17.18 3.59
CA ALA A 117 11.20 -18.13 3.04
C ALA A 117 10.74 -17.71 1.63
N PRO A 118 11.62 -17.80 0.61
CA PRO A 118 11.34 -17.25 -0.71
C PRO A 118 10.14 -17.89 -1.39
N ALA A 119 9.88 -19.18 -1.13
CA ALA A 119 8.73 -19.91 -1.67
C ALA A 119 7.38 -19.39 -1.15
N ALA A 120 7.36 -18.65 -0.03
CA ALA A 120 6.15 -18.01 0.46
C ALA A 120 5.83 -16.71 -0.29
N PHE A 121 6.81 -16.13 -1.00
CA PHE A 121 6.60 -14.88 -1.71
C PHE A 121 5.64 -15.04 -2.89
N ILE A 122 4.78 -14.06 -3.11
CA ILE A 122 3.74 -14.08 -4.13
C ILE A 122 4.30 -14.37 -5.53
N GLU A 123 5.52 -13.90 -5.83
CA GLU A 123 6.23 -14.17 -7.08
C GLU A 123 6.68 -15.63 -7.28
N ASN A 124 6.78 -16.41 -6.20
CA ASN A 124 7.29 -17.78 -6.20
C ASN A 124 6.22 -18.83 -5.83
N ARG A 125 5.01 -18.40 -5.49
CA ARG A 125 3.92 -19.28 -5.05
C ARG A 125 3.27 -19.99 -6.24
N ALA A 126 3.41 -21.31 -6.27
CA ALA A 126 2.76 -22.16 -7.27
C ALA A 126 1.24 -22.31 -7.07
N ASP A 127 0.75 -22.07 -5.86
CA ASP A 127 -0.66 -22.20 -5.47
C ASP A 127 -1.48 -20.91 -5.70
N LEU A 128 -0.84 -19.87 -6.24
CA LEU A 128 -1.48 -18.57 -6.46
C LEU A 128 -2.34 -18.58 -7.72
N ASP A 129 -3.58 -18.08 -7.59
CA ASP A 129 -4.39 -17.73 -8.75
C ASP A 129 -3.80 -16.47 -9.43
N ALA A 130 -2.96 -16.70 -10.43
CA ALA A 130 -2.24 -15.66 -11.15
C ALA A 130 -3.17 -14.61 -11.77
N ARG A 131 -4.36 -15.01 -12.23
CA ARG A 131 -5.35 -14.08 -12.78
C ARG A 131 -5.90 -13.18 -11.70
N HIS A 132 -6.28 -13.75 -10.56
CA HIS A 132 -6.76 -12.96 -9.43
C HIS A 132 -5.68 -11.98 -8.95
N ALA A 133 -4.44 -12.46 -8.77
CA ALA A 133 -3.31 -11.62 -8.36
C ALA A 133 -3.03 -10.46 -9.33
N LEU A 134 -3.09 -10.70 -10.64
CA LEU A 134 -2.94 -9.65 -11.65
C LEU A 134 -4.08 -8.62 -11.56
N VAL A 135 -5.33 -9.07 -11.45
CA VAL A 135 -6.49 -8.17 -11.37
C VAL A 135 -6.43 -7.29 -10.13
N THR A 136 -6.10 -7.86 -8.97
CA THR A 136 -5.96 -7.09 -7.73
C THR A 136 -4.78 -6.14 -7.77
N PHE A 137 -3.65 -6.57 -8.35
CA PHE A 137 -2.49 -5.70 -8.57
C PHE A 137 -2.84 -4.48 -9.44
N LEU A 138 -3.53 -4.70 -10.56
CA LEU A 138 -3.93 -3.61 -11.45
C LEU A 138 -4.96 -2.68 -10.78
N ALA A 139 -5.89 -3.24 -9.99
CA ALA A 139 -6.85 -2.45 -9.25
C ALA A 139 -6.18 -1.61 -8.15
N ASP A 140 -5.22 -2.16 -7.41
CA ASP A 140 -4.41 -1.42 -6.43
C ASP A 140 -3.59 -0.31 -7.12
N LEU A 141 -3.02 -0.59 -8.30
CA LEU A 141 -2.29 0.41 -9.07
C LEU A 141 -3.19 1.58 -9.49
N GLU A 142 -4.40 1.29 -9.99
CA GLU A 142 -5.39 2.33 -10.33
C GLU A 142 -5.88 3.10 -9.10
N LEU A 143 -6.05 2.41 -7.96
CA LEU A 143 -6.39 3.04 -6.70
C LEU A 143 -5.31 4.03 -6.26
N LEU A 144 -4.04 3.62 -6.29
CA LEU A 144 -2.90 4.46 -5.94
C LEU A 144 -2.74 5.62 -6.91
N ALA A 145 -2.85 5.36 -8.22
CA ALA A 145 -2.71 6.38 -9.25
C ALA A 145 -3.76 7.50 -9.14
N ALA A 146 -4.95 7.18 -8.63
CA ALA A 146 -6.05 8.14 -8.46
C ALA A 146 -5.87 9.10 -7.26
N ALA A 147 -4.95 8.83 -6.34
CA ALA A 147 -4.72 9.66 -5.15
C ALA A 147 -3.90 10.92 -5.45
N ASP A 148 -3.91 11.89 -4.53
CA ASP A 148 -3.28 13.22 -4.69
C ASP A 148 -1.89 13.32 -4.06
N VAL A 149 -1.63 12.51 -3.03
CA VAL A 149 -0.33 12.36 -2.37
C VAL A 149 -0.03 10.88 -2.16
N PHE A 150 1.23 10.54 -1.94
CA PHE A 150 1.66 9.14 -1.82
C PHE A 150 2.40 8.85 -0.51
N VAL A 151 2.13 7.70 0.12
CA VAL A 151 2.94 7.17 1.22
C VAL A 151 3.22 5.69 0.95
N GLY A 152 4.48 5.26 1.06
CA GLY A 152 4.83 3.88 0.82
C GLY A 152 6.23 3.52 1.29
N THR A 153 6.79 2.48 0.70
CA THR A 153 8.21 2.09 0.85
C THR A 153 8.90 2.12 -0.51
N ALA A 154 10.09 2.70 -0.56
CA ALA A 154 10.90 2.83 -1.76
C ALA A 154 11.28 1.46 -2.34
N GLY A 155 11.45 0.45 -1.49
CA GLY A 155 11.76 -0.92 -1.90
C GLY A 155 10.64 -1.65 -2.68
N THR A 156 9.41 -1.14 -2.71
CA THR A 156 8.28 -1.86 -3.32
C THR A 156 8.04 -1.46 -4.79
N THR A 157 8.01 -2.44 -5.69
CA THR A 157 7.74 -2.20 -7.12
C THR A 157 6.37 -1.61 -7.37
N ILE A 158 5.32 -2.14 -6.72
CA ILE A 158 3.96 -1.61 -6.86
C ILE A 158 3.82 -0.18 -6.29
N GLY A 159 4.49 0.13 -5.17
CA GLY A 159 4.52 1.48 -4.61
C GLY A 159 5.15 2.48 -5.58
N ARG A 160 6.30 2.13 -6.15
CA ARG A 160 6.97 2.95 -7.19
C ARG A 160 6.12 3.09 -8.45
N ALA A 161 5.52 2.01 -8.93
CA ALA A 161 4.62 2.05 -10.08
C ALA A 161 3.41 2.96 -9.83
N GLY A 162 2.82 2.89 -8.64
CA GLY A 162 1.73 3.77 -8.21
C GLY A 162 2.12 5.24 -8.20
N LEU A 163 3.30 5.57 -7.65
CA LEU A 163 3.83 6.94 -7.66
C LEU A 163 4.07 7.45 -9.09
N VAL A 164 4.69 6.63 -9.96
CA VAL A 164 4.92 7.01 -11.37
C VAL A 164 3.60 7.21 -12.12
N ALA A 165 2.62 6.34 -11.91
CA ALA A 165 1.29 6.50 -12.50
C ALA A 165 0.58 7.78 -12.00
N MET A 166 0.73 8.11 -10.72
CA MET A 166 0.23 9.37 -10.15
C MET A 166 0.91 10.59 -10.78
N ILE A 167 2.24 10.56 -10.98
CA ILE A 167 2.99 11.62 -11.68
C ILE A 167 2.48 11.82 -13.09
N GLY A 168 2.31 10.72 -13.84
CA GLY A 168 1.78 10.76 -15.21
C GLY A 168 0.38 11.37 -15.29
N ARG A 169 -0.50 11.06 -14.32
CA ARG A 169 -1.85 11.64 -14.23
C ARG A 169 -1.83 13.13 -13.86
N LEU A 170 -1.00 13.52 -12.91
CA LEU A 170 -0.97 14.88 -12.36
C LEU A 170 -0.15 15.86 -13.21
N GLY A 171 0.74 15.36 -14.08
CA GLY A 171 1.68 16.17 -14.85
C GLY A 171 2.76 16.85 -13.98
N ARG A 172 2.90 16.43 -12.72
CA ARG A 172 3.88 16.93 -11.75
C ARG A 172 4.18 15.90 -10.69
N VAL A 173 5.29 16.08 -9.95
CA VAL A 173 5.61 15.25 -8.79
C VAL A 173 4.66 15.58 -7.63
N PRO A 174 3.84 14.64 -7.14
CA PRO A 174 2.97 14.87 -5.99
C PRO A 174 3.81 14.89 -4.70
N PRO A 175 3.31 15.46 -3.60
CA PRO A 175 3.87 15.18 -2.28
C PRO A 175 3.92 13.66 -2.03
N PHE A 176 5.08 13.16 -1.62
CA PHE A 176 5.25 11.75 -1.29
C PHE A 176 6.16 11.55 -0.08
N GLU A 177 5.98 10.43 0.61
CA GLU A 177 6.87 10.04 1.71
C GLU A 177 7.13 8.53 1.69
N PHE A 178 8.39 8.17 1.86
CA PHE A 178 8.84 6.79 1.98
C PHE A 178 9.19 6.48 3.44
N VAL A 179 8.55 5.46 4.03
CA VAL A 179 8.73 5.14 5.45
C VAL A 179 10.03 4.36 5.74
N ASP A 180 10.69 3.85 4.70
CA ASP A 180 11.98 3.17 4.76
C ASP A 180 13.19 4.11 4.68
N GLY A 181 12.97 5.41 4.43
CA GLY A 181 14.03 6.42 4.37
C GLY A 181 14.14 7.33 5.59
N ALA A 182 13.20 7.25 6.54
CA ALA A 182 13.24 8.07 7.75
C ALA A 182 14.01 7.32 8.85
N PRO A 183 15.03 7.92 9.48
CA PRO A 183 15.65 7.32 10.65
C PRO A 183 14.58 7.10 11.73
N SER A 184 14.61 5.94 12.36
CA SER A 184 13.64 5.48 13.37
C SER A 184 13.65 6.30 14.68
N SER A 185 14.33 7.43 14.71
CA SER A 185 14.36 8.38 15.83
C SER A 185 14.01 9.79 15.35
N SER A 186 12.97 10.37 15.95
CA SER A 186 12.70 11.81 16.06
C SER A 186 13.77 12.75 15.49
N ALA A 187 13.63 13.15 14.22
CA ALA A 187 14.21 14.38 13.73
C ALA A 187 13.38 14.85 12.52
N SER A 188 12.70 15.98 12.71
CA SER A 188 12.18 16.78 11.61
C SER A 188 13.29 17.08 10.62
N SER A 189 13.09 16.72 9.36
CA SER A 189 13.69 17.45 8.25
C SER A 189 12.59 17.80 7.26
N VAL A 190 12.10 19.02 7.45
CA VAL A 190 11.54 19.86 6.39
C VAL A 190 12.72 20.30 5.54
N VAL A 191 12.75 19.93 4.26
CA VAL A 191 12.84 20.81 3.08
C VAL A 191 12.32 20.01 1.89
#